data_AF-A0A1G2VZX0-F1
#
_entry.id   AF-A0A1G2VZX0-F1
#
_cell.length_a   1.000
_cell.length_b   1.000
_cell.length_c   1.000
_cell.angle_alpha   90.00
_cell.angle_beta   90.00
_cell.angle_gamma   90.00
#
_symmetry.space_group_name_H-M   'P 1'
#
loop_
_entity.id
_entity.type
_entity.pdbx_description
1 polymer ?
#
loop_
_entity_poly.entity_id
_entity_poly.type
_entity_poly.pdbx_seq_one_letter_code
_entity_poly.pdbx_strand_id
1 'polypeptide(L)'
;MSAFDARDLLDCYARGVFPMADAREDARVFLIDPERRGVIPLDRFHVSRRLARTVRGDPFEVRFDTAFHRVVLECAASGPGRTETWINRPIENLYLQLHRMGRAHSVECWAGGELVGGLYGVSLKGAFFGESMFSRRRDASKVALVHLVARLIAGGFVLLDTQFMTDHLSQFGAEEISRSAYHRRLAKALEIEADFYVGGTAGVSGATAGAALGSGAALGSGVGAVGGAAFVGDVAGLAAGSSSNLGSAVSGALAAGGRAGAAATAGAGALALQLIAQAS
;
A
#
# COMPACT_ATOMS: atom_id res chain seq x y z
N MET A 1 -30.43 -2.29 13.72
CA MET A 1 -29.32 -2.83 12.91
C MET A 1 -28.74 -1.66 12.15
N SER A 2 -27.46 -1.32 12.36
CA SER A 2 -26.81 -0.28 11.56
C SER A 2 -26.69 -0.76 10.11
N ALA A 3 -26.70 0.18 9.16
CA ALA A 3 -26.41 -0.14 7.77
C ALA A 3 -24.95 -0.60 7.64
N PHE A 4 -24.67 -1.53 6.71
CA PHE A 4 -23.32 -2.01 6.42
C PHE A 4 -22.40 -0.85 6.02
N ASP A 5 -21.27 -0.70 6.72
CA ASP A 5 -20.35 0.42 6.55
C ASP A 5 -18.89 0.01 6.26
N ALA A 6 -18.00 1.00 6.21
CA ALA A 6 -16.58 0.78 5.92
C ALA A 6 -15.84 -0.06 6.98
N ARG A 7 -16.28 -0.02 8.24
CA ARG A 7 -15.68 -0.86 9.30
C ARG A 7 -16.11 -2.31 9.12
N ASP A 8 -17.38 -2.54 8.79
CA ASP A 8 -17.88 -3.89 8.46
C ASP A 8 -17.11 -4.48 7.27
N LEU A 9 -16.76 -3.64 6.28
CA LEU A 9 -15.94 -4.05 5.15
C LEU A 9 -14.50 -4.41 5.56
N LEU A 10 -13.86 -3.67 6.47
CA LEU A 10 -12.54 -4.06 7.01
C LEU A 10 -12.59 -5.39 7.74
N ASP A 11 -13.66 -5.65 8.49
CA ASP A 11 -13.88 -6.94 9.15
C ASP A 11 -14.04 -8.08 8.14
N CYS A 12 -14.64 -7.80 6.97
CA CYS A 12 -14.68 -8.76 5.86
C CYS A 12 -13.25 -9.05 5.35
N TYR A 13 -12.45 -8.02 5.09
CA TYR A 13 -11.04 -8.18 4.67
C TYR A 13 -10.21 -8.97 5.68
N ALA A 14 -10.39 -8.74 6.98
CA ALA A 14 -9.72 -9.48 8.05
C ALA A 14 -10.06 -10.99 8.02
N ARG A 15 -11.23 -11.36 7.46
CA ARG A 15 -11.67 -12.75 7.29
C ARG A 15 -11.35 -13.31 5.90
N GLY A 16 -10.69 -12.54 5.04
CA GLY A 16 -10.36 -12.92 3.67
C GLY A 16 -11.51 -12.71 2.68
N VAL A 17 -12.52 -11.93 3.03
CA VAL A 17 -13.74 -11.73 2.23
C VAL A 17 -13.74 -10.32 1.62
N PHE A 18 -14.12 -10.18 0.36
CA PHE A 18 -14.17 -8.89 -0.35
C PHE A 18 -15.50 -8.68 -1.08
N PRO A 19 -15.91 -7.40 -1.32
CA PRO A 19 -17.19 -7.07 -1.92
C PRO A 19 -17.11 -7.09 -3.45
N MET A 20 -18.20 -7.52 -4.09
CA MET A 20 -18.43 -7.39 -5.51
C MET A 20 -19.90 -7.07 -5.81
N ALA A 21 -20.16 -6.57 -7.02
CA ALA A 21 -21.51 -6.41 -7.57
C ALA A 21 -21.54 -6.98 -8.99
N ASP A 22 -22.75 -7.25 -9.50
CA ASP A 22 -22.94 -7.81 -10.85
C ASP A 22 -22.69 -6.76 -11.94
N ALA A 23 -23.02 -5.49 -11.67
CA ALA A 23 -22.99 -4.40 -12.64
C ALA A 23 -22.85 -3.03 -11.95
N ARG A 24 -22.47 -1.98 -12.72
CA ARG A 24 -22.27 -0.62 -12.18
C ARG A 24 -23.53 -0.06 -11.52
N GLU A 25 -24.67 -0.32 -12.14
CA GLU A 25 -25.97 0.24 -11.76
C GLU A 25 -26.75 -0.70 -10.81
N ASP A 26 -26.21 -1.88 -10.44
CA ASP A 26 -26.83 -2.72 -9.42
C ASP A 26 -26.65 -2.05 -8.04
N ALA A 27 -27.72 -2.05 -7.23
CA ALA A 27 -27.68 -1.58 -5.85
C ALA A 27 -27.16 -2.64 -4.87
N ARG A 28 -27.08 -3.91 -5.29
CA ARG A 28 -26.69 -5.03 -4.44
C ARG A 28 -25.18 -5.19 -4.38
N VAL A 29 -24.69 -5.56 -3.20
CA VAL A 29 -23.31 -5.95 -2.95
C VAL A 29 -23.34 -7.36 -2.37
N PHE A 30 -22.49 -8.23 -2.89
CA PHE A 30 -22.26 -9.55 -2.34
C PHE A 30 -20.80 -9.72 -1.93
N LEU A 31 -20.58 -10.65 -1.03
CA LEU A 31 -19.29 -10.92 -0.43
C LEU A 31 -18.75 -12.24 -0.99
N ILE A 32 -17.49 -12.23 -1.42
CA ILE A 32 -16.83 -13.39 -2.03
C ILE A 32 -15.66 -13.85 -1.18
N ASP A 33 -15.57 -15.17 -1.04
CA ASP A 33 -14.39 -15.90 -0.56
C ASP A 33 -14.14 -17.06 -1.54
N PRO A 34 -13.22 -16.92 -2.52
CA PRO A 34 -13.00 -17.94 -3.54
C PRO A 34 -12.19 -19.13 -2.98
N GLU A 35 -12.39 -20.33 -3.54
CA GLU A 35 -11.60 -21.52 -3.15
C GLU A 35 -10.11 -21.40 -3.52
N ARG A 36 -9.84 -20.60 -4.55
CA ARG A 36 -8.53 -20.30 -5.09
C ARG A 36 -8.31 -18.79 -5.05
N ARG A 37 -7.18 -18.35 -4.49
CA ARG A 37 -6.88 -16.94 -4.27
C ARG A 37 -5.62 -16.54 -5.02
N GLY A 38 -5.71 -15.46 -5.79
CA GLY A 38 -4.55 -14.83 -6.42
C GLY A 38 -3.76 -14.00 -5.42
N VAL A 39 -2.44 -14.16 -5.39
CA VAL A 39 -1.53 -13.35 -4.58
C VAL A 39 -0.26 -13.03 -5.38
N ILE A 40 0.37 -11.90 -5.09
CA ILE A 40 1.70 -11.58 -5.61
C ILE A 40 2.70 -11.70 -4.45
N PRO A 41 3.65 -12.65 -4.52
CA PRO A 41 4.73 -12.73 -3.54
C PRO A 41 5.64 -11.50 -3.67
N LEU A 42 5.74 -10.70 -2.60
CA LEU A 42 6.53 -9.46 -2.59
C LEU A 42 8.04 -9.75 -2.77
N ASP A 43 8.51 -10.87 -2.25
CA ASP A 43 9.90 -11.34 -2.35
C ASP A 43 10.29 -11.93 -3.71
N ARG A 44 9.29 -12.23 -4.57
CA ARG A 44 9.49 -12.83 -5.91
C ARG A 44 8.77 -12.06 -7.00
N PHE A 45 8.51 -10.77 -6.78
CA PHE A 45 7.85 -9.92 -7.76
C PHE A 45 8.69 -9.81 -9.03
N HIS A 46 8.13 -10.22 -10.16
CA HIS A 46 8.85 -10.22 -11.43
C HIS A 46 8.60 -8.92 -12.20
N VAL A 47 9.69 -8.25 -12.61
CA VAL A 47 9.63 -7.09 -13.50
C VAL A 47 10.41 -7.42 -14.76
N SER A 48 9.75 -7.48 -15.91
CA SER A 48 10.45 -7.71 -17.17
C SER A 48 11.51 -6.63 -17.44
N ARG A 49 12.63 -6.99 -18.07
CA ARG A 49 13.70 -6.05 -18.47
C ARG A 49 13.18 -4.83 -19.24
N ARG A 50 12.15 -5.01 -20.07
CA ARG A 50 11.50 -3.89 -20.79
C ARG A 50 10.78 -2.95 -19.83
N LEU A 51 9.97 -3.48 -18.92
CA LEU A 51 9.26 -2.67 -17.94
C LEU A 51 10.24 -1.96 -16.98
N ALA A 52 11.28 -2.65 -16.54
CA ALA A 52 12.38 -2.08 -15.74
C ALA A 52 13.02 -0.87 -16.42
N ARG A 53 13.24 -0.91 -17.74
CA ARG A 53 13.71 0.25 -18.52
C ARG A 53 12.67 1.37 -18.56
N THR A 54 11.39 1.04 -18.76
CA THR A 54 10.31 2.02 -18.75
C THR A 54 10.25 2.75 -17.42
N VAL A 55 10.28 2.03 -16.29
CA VAL A 55 10.20 2.65 -14.96
C VAL A 55 11.41 3.57 -14.71
N ARG A 56 12.63 3.14 -15.07
CA ARG A 56 13.85 3.98 -14.96
C ARG A 56 13.84 5.22 -15.85
N GLY A 57 13.08 5.20 -16.94
CA GLY A 57 12.91 6.36 -17.82
C GLY A 57 11.98 7.43 -17.25
N ASP A 58 11.35 7.17 -16.10
CA ASP A 58 10.45 8.09 -15.39
C ASP A 58 9.39 8.77 -16.30
N PRO A 59 8.66 8.03 -17.14
CA PRO A 59 7.75 8.61 -18.12
C PRO A 59 6.46 9.18 -17.49
N PHE A 60 6.22 8.88 -16.21
CA PHE A 60 5.05 9.28 -15.46
C PHE A 60 5.48 9.89 -14.13
N GLU A 61 4.83 10.98 -13.73
CA GLU A 61 4.90 11.45 -12.36
C GLU A 61 4.00 10.54 -11.51
N VAL A 62 4.61 9.74 -10.62
CA VAL A 62 3.87 8.86 -9.73
C VAL A 62 3.45 9.62 -8.49
N ARG A 63 2.18 9.49 -8.07
CA ARG A 63 1.64 10.10 -6.85
C ARG A 63 0.86 9.07 -6.04
N PHE A 64 0.69 9.34 -4.74
CA PHE A 64 -0.07 8.48 -3.83
C PHE A 64 -1.15 9.31 -3.14
N ASP A 65 -2.38 8.79 -3.10
CA ASP A 65 -3.51 9.39 -2.36
C ASP A 65 -3.83 10.85 -2.72
N THR A 66 -3.49 11.32 -3.93
CA THR A 66 -3.79 12.69 -4.37
C THR A 66 -5.08 12.78 -5.19
N ALA A 67 -5.54 11.67 -5.75
CA ALA A 67 -6.74 11.59 -6.58
C ALA A 67 -7.47 10.24 -6.45
N PHE A 68 -7.57 9.70 -5.23
CA PHE A 68 -8.17 8.39 -4.95
C PHE A 68 -9.55 8.20 -5.60
N HIS A 69 -10.47 9.16 -5.43
CA HIS A 69 -11.81 9.07 -6.04
C HIS A 69 -11.75 8.98 -7.56
N ARG A 70 -10.88 9.75 -8.20
CA ARG A 70 -10.70 9.70 -9.67
C ARG A 70 -10.17 8.33 -10.11
N VAL A 71 -9.24 7.74 -9.36
CA VAL A 71 -8.75 6.38 -9.64
C VAL A 71 -9.89 5.36 -9.55
N VAL A 72 -10.72 5.41 -8.50
CA VAL A 72 -11.88 4.51 -8.37
C VAL A 72 -12.85 4.71 -9.53
N LEU A 73 -13.13 5.96 -9.93
CA LEU A 73 -14.01 6.26 -11.07
C LEU A 73 -13.45 5.73 -12.39
N GLU A 74 -12.16 5.90 -12.66
CA GLU A 74 -11.50 5.36 -13.85
C GLU A 74 -11.47 3.83 -13.85
N CYS A 75 -11.19 3.22 -12.69
CA CYS A 75 -11.30 1.78 -12.51
C CYS A 75 -12.72 1.29 -12.73
N ALA A 76 -13.75 2.09 -12.42
CA ALA A 76 -15.15 1.73 -12.57
C ALA A 76 -15.76 2.18 -13.92
N ALA A 77 -14.99 2.84 -14.78
CA ALA A 77 -15.46 3.26 -16.09
C ALA A 77 -15.54 2.07 -17.05
N SER A 78 -16.57 2.05 -17.88
CA SER A 78 -16.65 1.13 -19.03
C SER A 78 -15.54 1.46 -20.03
N GLY A 79 -15.05 0.45 -20.73
CA GLY A 79 -13.97 0.58 -21.70
C GLY A 79 -14.10 -0.41 -22.86
N PRO A 80 -13.24 -0.32 -23.89
CA PRO A 80 -13.26 -1.28 -24.99
C PRO A 80 -13.09 -2.72 -24.47
N GLY A 81 -14.10 -3.58 -24.67
CA GLY A 81 -14.12 -4.96 -24.16
C GLY A 81 -14.59 -5.13 -22.71
N ARG A 82 -14.98 -4.03 -22.03
CA ARG A 82 -15.53 -4.06 -20.67
C ARG A 82 -16.78 -3.19 -20.60
N THR A 83 -17.91 -3.80 -20.90
CA THR A 83 -19.22 -3.15 -20.85
C THR A 83 -19.69 -2.94 -19.42
N GLU A 84 -19.36 -3.87 -18.52
CA GLU A 84 -19.79 -3.87 -17.11
C GLU A 84 -18.61 -3.85 -16.13
N THR A 85 -18.86 -3.30 -14.94
CA THR A 85 -17.92 -3.26 -13.82
C THR A 85 -18.59 -3.78 -12.56
N TRP A 86 -17.83 -4.49 -11.73
CA TRP A 86 -18.28 -4.91 -10.40
C TRP A 86 -18.28 -3.75 -9.39
N ILE A 87 -17.62 -2.63 -9.69
CA ILE A 87 -17.54 -1.46 -8.81
C ILE A 87 -18.81 -0.62 -9.00
N ASN A 88 -19.85 -0.92 -8.24
CA ASN A 88 -21.09 -0.14 -8.19
C ASN A 88 -21.00 1.08 -7.25
N ARG A 89 -22.06 1.89 -7.18
CA ARG A 89 -22.11 3.09 -6.32
C ARG A 89 -21.96 2.77 -4.82
N PRO A 90 -22.62 1.75 -4.25
CA PRO A 90 -22.35 1.32 -2.87
C PRO A 90 -20.88 1.00 -2.60
N ILE A 91 -20.24 0.20 -3.47
CA ILE A 91 -18.83 -0.19 -3.34
C ILE A 91 -17.91 1.03 -3.44
N GLU A 92 -18.14 1.90 -4.42
CA GLU A 92 -17.43 3.19 -4.56
C GLU A 92 -17.48 3.98 -3.24
N ASN A 93 -18.66 4.12 -2.64
CA ASN A 93 -18.83 4.85 -1.38
C ASN A 93 -18.11 4.20 -0.19
N LEU A 94 -18.04 2.87 -0.14
CA LEU A 94 -17.32 2.14 0.90
C LEU A 94 -15.80 2.39 0.80
N TYR A 95 -15.21 2.31 -0.40
CA TYR A 95 -13.79 2.61 -0.57
C TYR A 95 -13.46 4.07 -0.31
N LEU A 96 -14.34 5.02 -0.65
CA LEU A 96 -14.15 6.43 -0.30
C LEU A 96 -14.15 6.66 1.21
N GLN A 97 -14.99 5.93 1.95
CA GLN A 97 -14.98 5.96 3.41
C GLN A 97 -13.68 5.35 3.97
N LEU A 98 -13.24 4.20 3.44
CA LEU A 98 -11.96 3.59 3.80
C LEU A 98 -10.77 4.50 3.54
N HIS A 99 -10.77 5.22 2.42
CA HIS A 99 -9.73 6.18 2.09
C HIS A 99 -9.69 7.34 3.12
N ARG A 100 -10.85 7.89 3.49
CA ARG A 100 -10.94 8.90 4.56
C ARG A 100 -10.47 8.38 5.92
N MET A 101 -10.57 7.08 6.16
CA MET A 101 -10.05 6.41 7.36
C MET A 101 -8.55 6.10 7.27
N GLY A 102 -7.87 6.43 6.17
CA GLY A 102 -6.46 6.10 5.93
C GLY A 102 -6.23 4.60 5.70
N ARG A 103 -7.24 3.88 5.20
CA ARG A 103 -7.23 2.43 4.98
C ARG A 103 -7.33 2.02 3.52
N ALA A 104 -7.71 2.93 2.63
CA ALA A 104 -7.65 2.67 1.20
C ALA A 104 -6.72 3.66 0.52
N HIS A 105 -5.91 3.17 -0.41
CA HIS A 105 -4.83 3.94 -1.01
C HIS A 105 -4.83 3.83 -2.53
N SER A 106 -4.43 4.91 -3.20
CA SER A 106 -4.23 4.95 -4.65
C SER A 106 -2.75 5.11 -5.00
N VAL A 107 -2.36 4.48 -6.11
CA VAL A 107 -1.10 4.76 -6.83
C VAL A 107 -1.47 5.30 -8.20
N GLU A 108 -0.98 6.48 -8.50
CA GLU A 108 -1.45 7.30 -9.63
C GLU A 108 -0.29 7.61 -10.57
N CYS A 109 -0.47 7.36 -11.86
CA CYS A 109 0.49 7.73 -12.89
C CYS A 109 -0.03 8.96 -13.65
N TRP A 110 0.71 10.06 -13.57
CA TRP A 110 0.38 11.31 -14.22
C TRP A 110 1.32 11.61 -15.38
N ALA A 111 0.80 12.20 -16.47
CA ALA A 111 1.63 12.72 -17.55
C ALA A 111 1.02 14.00 -18.11
N GLY A 112 1.81 15.08 -18.16
CA GLY A 112 1.32 16.38 -18.63
C GLY A 112 0.13 16.92 -17.81
N GLY A 113 0.05 16.58 -16.52
CA GLY A 113 -1.07 16.96 -15.65
C GLY A 113 -2.32 16.07 -15.77
N GLU A 114 -2.32 15.08 -16.67
CA GLU A 114 -3.42 14.13 -16.84
C GLU A 114 -3.17 12.83 -16.08
N LEU A 115 -4.22 12.29 -15.46
CA LEU A 115 -4.19 10.98 -14.81
C LEU A 115 -4.34 9.88 -15.88
N VAL A 116 -3.26 9.16 -16.16
CA VAL A 116 -3.15 8.27 -17.33
C VAL A 116 -3.08 6.79 -16.98
N GLY A 117 -3.09 6.46 -15.70
CA GLY A 117 -3.19 5.11 -15.18
C GLY A 117 -3.07 5.11 -13.68
N GLY A 118 -3.38 3.97 -13.08
CA GLY A 118 -3.28 3.84 -11.63
C GLY A 118 -3.97 2.59 -11.14
N LEU A 119 -3.90 2.41 -9.82
CA LEU A 119 -4.56 1.35 -9.10
C LEU A 119 -4.98 1.85 -7.73
N TYR A 120 -5.92 1.14 -7.11
CA TYR A 120 -6.24 1.37 -5.70
C TYR A 120 -6.33 0.04 -4.96
N GLY A 121 -6.17 0.12 -3.63
CA GLY A 121 -6.26 -1.03 -2.75
C GLY A 121 -6.57 -0.66 -1.31
N VAL A 122 -6.77 -1.66 -0.48
CA VAL A 122 -7.01 -1.52 0.97
C VAL A 122 -5.80 -2.00 1.74
N SER A 123 -5.36 -1.25 2.74
CA SER A 123 -4.34 -1.67 3.69
C SER A 123 -5.01 -2.10 5.01
N LEU A 124 -4.56 -3.24 5.54
CA LEU A 124 -4.94 -3.71 6.86
C LEU A 124 -3.76 -4.46 7.46
N LYS A 125 -3.14 -3.87 8.49
CA LYS A 125 -1.94 -4.45 9.13
C LYS A 125 -0.88 -4.71 8.05
N GLY A 126 -0.22 -5.87 8.06
CA GLY A 126 0.76 -6.27 7.05
C GLY A 126 0.18 -6.78 5.73
N ALA A 127 -1.13 -6.65 5.50
CA ALA A 127 -1.80 -7.05 4.26
C ALA A 127 -2.23 -5.85 3.43
N PHE A 128 -2.06 -5.96 2.11
CA PHE A 128 -2.59 -5.05 1.13
C PHE A 128 -3.46 -5.82 0.11
N PHE A 129 -4.70 -5.38 -0.05
CA PHE A 129 -5.66 -5.95 -0.99
C PHE A 129 -5.73 -5.05 -2.22
N GLY A 130 -5.13 -5.46 -3.34
CA GLY A 130 -5.17 -4.71 -4.59
C GLY A 130 -6.53 -4.87 -5.23
N GLU A 131 -7.33 -3.82 -5.35
CA GLU A 131 -8.74 -3.94 -5.76
C GLU A 131 -8.92 -3.85 -7.27
N SER A 132 -8.38 -2.80 -7.88
CA SER A 132 -8.51 -2.60 -9.32
C SER A 132 -7.43 -1.68 -9.85
N MET A 133 -7.25 -1.72 -11.16
CA MET A 133 -6.32 -0.87 -11.89
C MET A 133 -6.88 -0.46 -13.24
N PHE A 134 -6.40 0.65 -13.78
CA PHE A 134 -6.75 1.13 -15.11
C PHE A 134 -5.51 1.70 -15.81
N SER A 135 -5.54 1.74 -17.13
CA SER A 135 -4.46 2.29 -17.94
C SER A 135 -5.05 3.00 -19.16
N ARG A 136 -4.72 4.29 -19.32
CA ARG A 136 -5.04 5.11 -20.50
C ARG A 136 -3.81 5.34 -21.39
N ARG A 137 -2.62 5.20 -20.83
CA ARG A 137 -1.34 5.17 -21.58
C ARG A 137 -0.65 3.83 -21.43
N ARG A 138 0.20 3.49 -22.40
CA ARG A 138 0.97 2.24 -22.42
C ARG A 138 1.81 2.12 -21.14
N ASP A 139 1.75 0.95 -20.52
CA ASP A 139 2.49 0.57 -19.30
C ASP A 139 2.18 1.39 -18.03
N ALA A 140 1.22 2.33 -18.06
CA ALA A 140 0.92 3.17 -16.89
C ALA A 140 0.46 2.38 -15.66
N SER A 141 -0.48 1.42 -15.82
CA SER A 141 -0.90 0.55 -14.70
C SER A 141 0.21 -0.37 -14.21
N LYS A 142 1.11 -0.80 -15.10
CA LYS A 142 2.26 -1.65 -14.73
C LYS A 142 3.28 -0.87 -13.92
N VAL A 143 3.55 0.38 -14.30
CA VAL A 143 4.39 1.29 -13.53
C VAL A 143 3.75 1.51 -12.15
N ALA A 144 2.45 1.78 -12.08
CA ALA A 144 1.74 1.92 -10.80
C ALA A 144 1.90 0.66 -9.91
N LEU A 145 1.81 -0.55 -10.48
CA LEU A 145 2.01 -1.81 -9.75
C LEU A 145 3.44 -1.96 -9.23
N VAL A 146 4.46 -1.62 -10.03
CA VAL A 146 5.87 -1.65 -9.59
C VAL A 146 6.07 -0.70 -8.40
N HIS A 147 5.53 0.52 -8.47
CA HIS A 147 5.62 1.48 -7.39
C HIS A 147 4.82 1.07 -6.15
N LEU A 148 3.67 0.40 -6.33
CA LEU A 148 2.93 -0.21 -5.22
C LEU A 148 3.81 -1.23 -4.50
N VAL A 149 4.33 -2.22 -5.22
CA VAL A 149 5.11 -3.31 -4.61
C VAL A 149 6.35 -2.77 -3.88
N ALA A 150 7.04 -1.79 -4.47
CA ALA A 150 8.15 -1.13 -3.82
C ALA A 150 7.76 -0.47 -2.49
N ARG A 151 6.62 0.23 -2.47
CA ARG A 151 6.07 0.86 -1.27
C ARG A 151 5.64 -0.17 -0.23
N LEU A 152 5.04 -1.28 -0.64
CA LEU A 152 4.64 -2.37 0.27
C LEU A 152 5.85 -3.01 0.94
N ILE A 153 6.92 -3.28 0.18
CA ILE A 153 8.15 -3.87 0.74
C ILE A 153 8.82 -2.88 1.70
N ALA A 154 8.95 -1.62 1.31
CA ALA A 154 9.49 -0.58 2.19
C ALA A 154 8.66 -0.39 3.46
N GLY A 155 7.34 -0.58 3.36
CA GLY A 155 6.38 -0.40 4.45
C GLY A 155 6.25 -1.61 5.37
N GLY A 156 6.95 -2.71 5.10
CA GLY A 156 6.89 -3.93 5.92
C GLY A 156 5.65 -4.80 5.69
N PHE A 157 4.94 -4.61 4.58
CA PHE A 157 3.85 -5.50 4.19
C PHE A 157 4.39 -6.88 3.80
N VAL A 158 3.61 -7.92 4.06
CA VAL A 158 3.99 -9.32 3.79
C VAL A 158 2.99 -10.08 2.92
N LEU A 159 1.83 -9.46 2.61
CA LEU A 159 0.80 -10.04 1.77
C LEU A 159 0.26 -9.00 0.80
N LEU A 160 0.39 -9.27 -0.50
CA LEU A 160 -0.32 -8.57 -1.56
C LEU A 160 -1.36 -9.52 -2.17
N ASP A 161 -2.62 -9.30 -1.82
CA ASP A 161 -3.78 -10.02 -2.37
C ASP A 161 -4.23 -9.38 -3.68
N THR A 162 -4.52 -10.22 -4.67
CA THR A 162 -5.05 -9.80 -5.98
C THR A 162 -6.41 -10.44 -6.29
N GLN A 163 -7.05 -11.04 -5.29
CA GLN A 163 -8.31 -11.78 -5.31
C GLN A 163 -8.31 -12.96 -6.29
N PHE A 164 -8.25 -12.66 -7.59
CA PHE A 164 -8.23 -13.64 -8.66
C PHE A 164 -6.89 -13.63 -9.40
N MET A 165 -6.54 -14.79 -9.94
CA MET A 165 -5.44 -14.91 -10.88
C MET A 165 -5.87 -14.38 -12.25
N THR A 166 -5.00 -13.63 -12.92
CA THR A 166 -5.24 -13.17 -14.30
C THR A 166 -3.96 -13.27 -15.13
N ASP A 167 -4.10 -13.41 -16.45
CA ASP A 167 -2.97 -13.39 -17.38
C ASP A 167 -2.16 -12.09 -17.29
N HIS A 168 -2.82 -10.97 -16.94
CA HIS A 168 -2.13 -9.71 -16.73
C HIS A 168 -1.26 -9.72 -15.47
N LEU A 169 -1.64 -10.43 -14.41
CA LEU A 169 -0.88 -10.45 -13.16
C LEU A 169 0.17 -11.58 -13.15
N SER A 170 -0.02 -12.63 -13.95
CA SER A 170 0.92 -13.76 -14.06
C SER A 170 2.33 -13.31 -14.49
N GLN A 171 2.42 -12.34 -15.40
CA GLN A 171 3.70 -11.74 -15.83
C GLN A 171 4.47 -11.05 -14.69
N PHE A 172 3.85 -10.82 -13.53
CA PHE A 172 4.48 -10.23 -12.35
C PHE A 172 4.84 -11.24 -11.27
N GLY A 173 4.69 -12.54 -11.55
CA GLY A 173 4.89 -13.60 -10.57
C GLY A 173 3.69 -13.84 -9.66
N ALA A 174 2.49 -13.36 -10.03
CA ALA A 174 1.28 -13.72 -9.34
C ALA A 174 1.10 -15.25 -9.35
N GLU A 175 0.69 -15.79 -8.21
CA GLU A 175 0.43 -17.21 -8.01
C GLU A 175 -0.99 -17.41 -7.47
N GLU A 176 -1.57 -18.57 -7.77
CA GLU A 176 -2.86 -18.95 -7.22
C GLU A 176 -2.67 -20.00 -6.11
N ILE A 177 -3.18 -19.71 -4.92
CA ILE A 177 -3.06 -20.57 -3.74
C ILE A 177 -4.44 -21.04 -3.26
N SER A 178 -4.48 -22.13 -2.48
CA SER A 178 -5.74 -22.56 -1.86
C SER A 178 -6.23 -21.54 -0.83
N ARG A 179 -7.54 -21.46 -0.63
CA ARG A 179 -8.15 -20.66 0.45
C ARG A 179 -7.49 -20.91 1.80
N SER A 180 -7.26 -22.17 2.16
CA SER A 180 -6.60 -22.50 3.44
C SER A 180 -5.17 -21.97 3.53
N ALA A 181 -4.41 -21.96 2.43
CA ALA A 181 -3.08 -21.37 2.39
C ALA A 181 -3.13 -19.84 2.49
N TYR A 182 -4.10 -19.22 1.81
CA TYR A 182 -4.33 -17.79 1.88
C TYR A 182 -4.67 -17.33 3.30
N HIS A 183 -5.62 -17.98 3.97
CA HIS A 183 -6.03 -17.61 5.33
C HIS A 183 -4.85 -17.73 6.32
N ARG A 184 -3.96 -18.72 6.16
CA ARG A 184 -2.73 -18.80 6.96
C ARG A 184 -1.78 -17.63 6.71
N ARG A 185 -1.63 -17.17 5.47
CA ARG A 185 -0.80 -15.99 5.14
C ARG A 185 -1.46 -14.71 5.66
N LEU A 186 -2.77 -14.57 5.51
CA LEU A 186 -3.54 -13.43 6.00
C LEU A 186 -3.45 -13.32 7.53
N ALA A 187 -3.66 -14.41 8.27
CA ALA A 187 -3.53 -14.43 9.72
C ALA A 187 -2.17 -13.89 10.20
N LYS A 188 -1.07 -14.33 9.57
CA LYS A 188 0.27 -13.81 9.85
C LYS A 188 0.43 -12.34 9.48
N ALA A 189 -0.13 -11.90 8.36
CA ALA A 189 -0.09 -10.51 7.94
C ALA A 189 -0.83 -9.59 8.94
N LEU A 190 -1.92 -10.07 9.55
CA LEU A 190 -2.68 -9.33 10.55
C LEU A 190 -1.95 -9.14 11.89
N GLU A 191 -0.86 -9.88 12.14
CA GLU A 191 0.00 -9.73 13.32
C GLU A 191 1.07 -8.62 13.15
N ILE A 192 1.22 -8.05 11.94
CA ILE A 192 2.29 -7.11 11.60
C ILE A 192 1.72 -5.70 11.43
N GLU A 193 2.35 -4.69 12.04
CA GLU A 193 2.05 -3.28 11.75
C GLU A 193 2.92 -2.78 10.59
N ALA A 194 2.32 -2.66 9.41
CA ALA A 194 2.97 -2.08 8.24
C ALA A 194 2.53 -0.62 8.04
N ASP A 195 3.37 0.17 7.36
CA ASP A 195 3.12 1.58 7.07
C ASP A 195 3.15 1.86 5.56
N PHE A 196 1.99 2.20 4.99
CA PHE A 196 1.90 2.56 3.58
C PHE A 196 2.57 3.90 3.28
N TYR A 197 2.61 4.84 4.23
CA TYR A 197 3.13 6.19 4.04
C TYR A 197 4.64 6.31 4.28
N VAL A 198 5.35 5.19 4.37
CA VAL A 198 6.81 5.18 4.43
C VAL A 198 7.37 6.00 3.25
N GLY A 199 8.21 6.99 3.55
CA GLY A 199 8.77 7.90 2.55
C GLY A 199 7.81 8.99 2.01
N GLY A 200 6.65 9.19 2.63
CA GLY A 200 5.71 10.29 2.32
C GLY A 200 4.74 10.00 1.17
N THR A 201 3.86 10.97 0.88
CA THR A 201 2.80 10.89 -0.14
C THR A 201 3.26 11.33 -1.54
N ALA A 202 4.35 12.08 -1.63
CA ALA A 202 4.97 12.42 -2.91
C ALA A 202 5.64 11.17 -3.49
N GLY A 203 5.39 10.86 -4.77
CA GLY A 203 6.14 9.80 -5.42
C GLY A 203 7.59 10.20 -5.63
N VAL A 204 8.45 9.19 -5.61
CA VAL A 204 9.88 9.38 -5.81
C VAL A 204 10.15 9.24 -7.30
N SER A 205 10.75 10.27 -7.90
CA SER A 205 11.20 10.22 -9.30
C SER A 205 12.17 9.05 -9.47
N GLY A 206 12.02 8.31 -10.57
CA GLY A 206 12.95 7.23 -10.94
C GLY A 206 14.41 7.67 -11.05
N ALA A 207 14.69 8.97 -11.21
CA ALA A 207 16.04 9.54 -11.29
C ALA A 207 16.69 9.82 -9.92
N THR A 208 15.92 10.22 -8.90
CA THR A 208 16.47 10.61 -7.58
C THR A 208 16.94 9.46 -6.70
N ALA A 209 16.66 8.23 -7.10
CA ALA A 209 17.05 7.04 -6.35
C ALA A 209 18.44 6.47 -6.74
N GLY A 210 19.06 6.98 -7.82
CA GLY A 210 20.43 6.60 -8.22
C GLY A 210 21.55 7.36 -7.50
N ALA A 211 21.27 8.52 -6.91
CA ALA A 211 22.29 9.39 -6.30
C ALA A 211 22.68 9.00 -4.87
N ALA A 212 21.85 8.21 -4.17
CA ALA A 212 22.15 7.74 -2.80
C ALA A 212 23.10 6.52 -2.75
N LEU A 213 23.45 5.94 -3.90
CA LEU A 213 24.30 4.74 -4.02
C LEU A 213 25.79 5.06 -4.32
N GLY A 214 26.19 6.33 -4.24
CA GLY A 214 27.53 6.81 -4.63
C GLY A 214 28.55 6.99 -3.51
N SER A 215 28.32 6.51 -2.29
CA SER A 215 29.37 6.56 -1.24
C SER A 215 29.34 5.27 -0.41
N GLY A 216 30.15 4.31 -0.86
CA GLY A 216 30.43 3.09 -0.13
C GLY A 216 31.16 3.40 1.18
N ALA A 217 30.64 2.83 2.28
CA ALA A 217 31.42 2.54 3.46
C ALA A 217 31.18 1.07 3.80
N ALA A 218 32.26 0.28 3.69
CA ALA A 218 32.28 -1.13 3.99
C ALA A 218 31.89 -1.38 5.46
N LEU A 219 30.91 -2.25 5.69
CA LEU A 219 30.65 -2.80 7.02
C LEU A 219 31.56 -4.00 7.23
N GLY A 220 32.67 -3.75 7.93
CA GLY A 220 33.54 -4.78 8.48
C GLY A 220 32.80 -5.62 9.53
N SER A 221 33.06 -6.92 9.46
CA SER A 221 32.67 -7.94 10.42
C SER A 221 33.25 -7.68 11.80
N GLY A 222 32.40 -7.62 12.83
CA GLY A 222 32.82 -7.50 14.22
C GLY A 222 31.66 -7.52 15.20
N VAL A 223 31.06 -8.68 15.44
CA VAL A 223 30.15 -8.87 16.59
C VAL A 223 31.00 -9.27 17.80
N GLY A 224 31.35 -8.26 18.60
CA GLY A 224 31.89 -8.44 19.95
C GLY A 224 30.76 -8.77 20.92
N ALA A 225 30.92 -9.88 21.63
CA ALA A 225 30.04 -10.31 22.71
C ALA A 225 30.18 -9.41 23.95
N VAL A 226 29.05 -9.07 24.57
CA VAL A 226 28.86 -8.76 25.99
C VAL A 226 27.36 -8.97 26.22
N GLY A 227 26.89 -9.89 27.08
CA GLY A 227 27.24 -10.06 28.48
C GLY A 227 26.06 -9.48 29.28
N GLY A 228 25.16 -10.36 29.73
CA GLY A 228 23.84 -9.98 30.23
C GLY A 228 23.80 -9.39 31.64
N ALA A 229 22.61 -8.96 32.05
CA ALA A 229 22.11 -9.09 33.42
C ALA A 229 20.60 -8.82 33.44
N ALA A 230 19.87 -9.75 34.04
CA ALA A 230 18.49 -9.59 34.43
C ALA A 230 18.39 -8.62 35.62
N PHE A 231 17.29 -7.86 35.72
CA PHE A 231 16.79 -7.43 37.02
C PHE A 231 15.27 -7.33 37.01
N VAL A 232 14.67 -8.14 37.87
CA VAL A 232 13.27 -8.15 38.28
C VAL A 232 13.14 -7.22 39.49
N GLY A 233 12.08 -6.43 39.58
CA GLY A 233 11.83 -5.60 40.75
C GLY A 233 10.50 -4.86 40.69
N ASP A 234 9.45 -5.58 41.10
CA ASP A 234 8.19 -5.02 41.60
C ASP A 234 8.44 -4.10 42.80
N VAL A 235 7.81 -2.92 42.85
CA VAL A 235 7.36 -2.29 44.10
C VAL A 235 6.06 -1.51 43.84
N ALA A 236 4.99 -2.00 44.46
CA ALA A 236 3.73 -1.29 44.64
C ALA A 236 3.80 -0.30 45.82
N GLY A 237 3.04 0.79 45.73
CA GLY A 237 2.37 1.38 46.90
C GLY A 237 2.57 2.89 47.16
N LEU A 238 1.42 3.58 47.17
CA LEU A 238 1.07 4.80 47.94
C LEU A 238 1.77 6.12 47.56
N ALA A 239 1.15 7.31 47.58
CA ALA A 239 -0.19 7.76 47.94
C ALA A 239 -0.44 9.18 47.39
N ALA A 240 -1.71 9.58 47.52
CA ALA A 240 -2.41 10.82 47.20
C ALA A 240 -1.73 12.19 47.44
N GLY A 241 -2.18 13.17 46.66
CA GLY A 241 -2.08 14.62 46.87
C GLY A 241 -2.41 15.36 45.57
N SER A 242 -3.68 15.60 45.22
CA SER A 242 -4.56 16.74 45.59
C SER A 242 -4.19 18.10 44.96
N SER A 243 -5.23 18.71 44.36
CA SER A 243 -5.41 20.13 43.97
C SER A 243 -4.51 20.70 42.86
N SER A 244 -5.00 20.87 41.63
CA SER A 244 -5.83 21.99 41.12
C SER A 244 -5.10 23.33 41.07
N ASN A 245 -4.81 23.80 39.84
CA ASN A 245 -5.17 25.16 39.47
C ASN A 245 -5.16 25.39 37.95
N LEU A 246 -6.22 26.07 37.51
CA LEU A 246 -6.39 26.70 36.21
C LEU A 246 -5.38 27.83 36.00
N GLY A 247 -4.97 28.05 34.75
CA GLY A 247 -4.16 29.22 34.40
C GLY A 247 -3.78 29.25 32.94
N SER A 248 -4.37 30.20 32.21
CA SER A 248 -4.32 30.42 30.77
C SER A 248 -2.95 30.80 30.18
N ALA A 249 -2.88 30.56 28.86
CA ALA A 249 -2.19 31.34 27.83
C ALA A 249 -0.69 31.14 27.63
N VAL A 250 -0.32 30.61 26.46
CA VAL A 250 0.63 31.25 25.53
C VAL A 250 0.27 30.87 24.09
N SER A 251 -0.10 31.86 23.28
CA SER A 251 -0.04 31.80 21.82
C SER A 251 1.41 31.94 21.35
N GLY A 252 1.79 31.15 20.34
CA GLY A 252 2.86 31.50 19.40
C GLY A 252 4.17 30.73 19.55
N ALA A 253 4.40 29.78 18.63
CA ALA A 253 5.71 29.58 18.01
C ALA A 253 5.54 28.71 16.75
N LEU A 254 5.51 29.38 15.60
CA LEU A 254 5.92 28.82 14.32
C LEU A 254 7.40 28.40 14.40
N ALA A 255 7.74 27.37 13.62
CA ALA A 255 9.06 27.04 13.11
C ALA A 255 10.08 26.41 14.08
N ALA A 256 10.11 25.07 14.09
CA ALA A 256 11.35 24.29 14.09
C ALA A 256 11.04 22.82 13.73
N GLY A 257 11.23 22.46 12.47
CA GLY A 257 11.08 21.08 12.00
C GLY A 257 11.72 20.85 10.64
N GLY A 258 12.77 21.62 10.32
CA GLY A 258 13.58 21.40 9.14
C GLY A 258 14.58 20.27 9.37
N ARG A 259 14.70 19.40 8.36
CA ARG A 259 15.79 18.41 8.08
C ARG A 259 15.55 16.92 8.31
N ALA A 260 14.39 16.46 8.79
CA ALA A 260 14.10 15.01 8.81
C ALA A 260 13.40 14.45 7.53
N GLY A 261 12.88 15.32 6.65
CA GLY A 261 12.03 14.92 5.51
C GLY A 261 12.73 14.49 4.22
N ALA A 262 14.06 14.68 4.10
CA ALA A 262 14.79 14.37 2.86
C ALA A 262 15.36 12.94 2.81
N ALA A 263 15.55 12.28 3.96
CA ALA A 263 16.13 10.95 4.02
C ALA A 263 15.09 9.83 3.81
N ALA A 264 13.85 10.03 4.27
CA ALA A 264 12.78 9.04 4.15
C ALA A 264 12.20 8.96 2.73
N THR A 265 12.06 10.11 2.06
CA THR A 265 11.59 10.23 0.66
C THR A 265 12.53 9.55 -0.34
N ALA A 266 13.84 9.52 -0.06
CA ALA A 266 14.81 8.77 -0.87
C ALA A 266 14.61 7.24 -0.78
N GLY A 267 14.05 6.71 0.33
CA GLY A 267 14.00 5.28 0.62
C GLY A 267 13.04 4.47 -0.25
N ALA A 268 11.81 4.95 -0.48
CA ALA A 268 10.81 4.20 -1.25
C ALA A 268 11.15 4.13 -2.76
N GLY A 269 11.73 5.19 -3.32
CA GLY A 269 12.23 5.19 -4.69
C GLY A 269 13.51 4.38 -4.86
N ALA A 270 14.41 4.42 -3.87
CA ALA A 270 15.60 3.58 -3.84
C ALA A 270 15.24 2.09 -3.79
N LEU A 271 14.21 1.71 -3.03
CA LEU A 271 13.69 0.33 -3.00
C LEU A 271 13.01 -0.07 -4.31
N ALA A 272 12.24 0.83 -4.95
CA ALA A 272 11.71 0.58 -6.29
C ALA A 272 12.84 0.32 -7.29
N LEU A 273 13.90 1.13 -7.25
CA LEU A 273 15.09 0.92 -8.07
C LEU A 273 15.89 -0.34 -7.69
N GLN A 274 15.95 -0.75 -6.43
CA GLN A 274 16.60 -2.00 -6.00
C GLN A 274 15.83 -3.23 -6.51
N LEU A 275 14.49 -3.21 -6.44
CA LEU A 275 13.64 -4.25 -7.04
C LEU A 275 13.81 -4.29 -8.56
N ILE A 276 13.94 -3.13 -9.20
CA ILE A 276 14.25 -3.00 -10.63
C ILE A 276 15.68 -3.47 -10.96
N ALA A 277 16.64 -3.31 -10.05
CA ALA A 277 18.04 -3.73 -10.25
C ALA A 277 18.22 -5.25 -10.09
N GLN A 278 17.35 -5.92 -9.33
CA GLN A 278 17.33 -7.39 -9.23
C GLN A 278 16.62 -8.08 -10.41
N ALA A 279 15.88 -7.34 -11.23
CA ALA A 279 15.30 -7.84 -12.48
C ALA A 279 16.41 -8.08 -13.53
N SER A 280 16.94 -9.31 -13.56
CA SER A 280 17.88 -9.81 -14.57
C SER A 280 17.20 -10.13 -15.89
#